data_AF-A0A960J2Y1-F1
#
_entry.id   AF-A0A960J2Y1-F1
#
_cell.length_a   1.000
_cell.length_b   1.000
_cell.length_c   1.000
_cell.angle_alpha   90.00
_cell.angle_beta   90.00
_cell.angle_gamma   90.00
#
_symmetry.space_group_name_H-M   'P 1'
#
loop_
_entity.id
_entity.type
_entity.pdbx_description
1 polymer ?
#
loop_
_entity_poly.entity_id
_entity_poly.type
_entity_poly.pdbx_seq_one_letter_code
_entity_poly.pdbx_strand_id
1 'polypeptide(L)' 'IQDLYLDGKKDEAAAAIPDALLDALSLCGDEGYVRERIQAFRDSGVTNLNINPVGPDPVGLTAKIKEWAS' A
#
# COMPACT_ATOMS: atom_id res chain seq x y z
N ILE A 1 19.63 -4.23 3.51
CA ILE A 1 18.78 -3.31 2.70
C ILE A 1 19.43 -1.93 2.61
N GLN A 2 19.64 -1.23 3.74
CA GLN A 2 20.18 0.14 3.72
C GLN A 2 21.57 0.24 3.07
N ASP A 3 22.50 -0.65 3.42
CA ASP A 3 23.85 -0.66 2.82
C ASP A 3 23.79 -0.87 1.30
N LEU A 4 23.00 -1.86 0.82
CA LEU A 4 22.78 -2.08 -0.61
C LEU A 4 22.23 -0.83 -1.31
N TYR A 5 21.30 -0.11 -0.68
CA TYR A 5 20.74 1.11 -1.24
C TYR A 5 21.77 2.24 -1.30
N LEU A 6 22.55 2.44 -0.23
CA LEU A 6 23.59 3.47 -0.15
C LEU A 6 24.77 3.18 -1.09
N ASP A 7 25.04 1.91 -1.37
CA ASP A 7 26.01 1.45 -2.37
C ASP A 7 25.45 1.53 -3.82
N GLY A 8 24.22 2.01 -4.00
CA GLY A 8 23.58 2.20 -5.32
C GLY A 8 22.98 0.93 -5.93
N LYS A 9 23.01 -0.20 -5.22
CA LYS A 9 22.46 -1.50 -5.65
C LYS A 9 20.96 -1.60 -5.38
N LYS A 10 20.18 -0.78 -6.09
CA LYS A 10 18.74 -0.60 -5.81
C LYS A 10 17.92 -1.87 -5.99
N ASP A 11 18.20 -2.68 -7.02
CA ASP A 11 17.43 -3.91 -7.28
C ASP A 11 17.68 -4.98 -6.21
N GLU A 12 18.94 -5.15 -5.79
CA GLU A 12 19.30 -6.05 -4.69
C GLU A 12 18.70 -5.57 -3.35
N ALA A 13 18.69 -4.25 -3.12
CA ALA A 13 18.07 -3.67 -1.95
C ALA A 13 16.55 -3.91 -1.92
N ALA A 14 15.88 -3.76 -3.06
CA ALA A 14 14.45 -4.00 -3.21
C ALA A 14 14.11 -5.48 -3.00
N ALA A 15 14.88 -6.39 -3.60
CA ALA A 15 14.70 -7.84 -3.43
C ALA A 15 14.95 -8.32 -1.99
N ALA A 16 15.72 -7.57 -1.20
CA ALA A 16 15.96 -7.86 0.21
C ALA A 16 14.84 -7.35 1.14
N ILE A 17 13.83 -6.65 0.63
CA ILE A 17 12.67 -6.21 1.42
C ILE A 17 11.76 -7.42 1.67
N PRO A 18 11.42 -7.75 2.94
CA PRO A 18 10.48 -8.84 3.22
C PRO A 18 9.06 -8.51 2.71
N ASP A 19 8.39 -9.50 2.12
CA ASP A 19 7.00 -9.35 1.64
C ASP A 19 6.04 -8.87 2.73
N ALA A 20 6.17 -9.42 3.94
CA ALA A 20 5.35 -9.01 5.08
C ALA A 20 5.51 -7.52 5.43
N LEU A 21 6.68 -6.92 5.15
CA LEU A 21 6.89 -5.49 5.33
C LEU A 21 6.19 -4.69 4.24
N LEU A 22 6.21 -5.17 2.98
CA LEU A 22 5.46 -4.55 1.88
C LEU A 22 3.96 -4.57 2.17
N ASP A 23 3.44 -5.69 2.66
CA ASP A 23 2.06 -5.86 3.06
C ASP A 23 1.66 -4.95 4.23
N ALA A 24 2.56 -4.71 5.18
CA ALA A 24 2.28 -3.84 6.31
C ALA A 24 2.27 -2.35 5.94
N LEU A 25 3.05 -1.95 4.94
CA LEU A 25 3.29 -0.55 4.60
C LEU A 25 2.54 -0.07 3.34
N SER A 26 1.96 -0.98 2.56
CA SER A 26 1.28 -0.64 1.31
C SER A 26 -0.07 -1.34 1.16
N LEU A 27 -0.97 -0.70 0.43
CA LEU A 27 -2.24 -1.27 -0.03
C LEU A 27 -2.09 -1.69 -1.49
N CYS A 28 -1.36 -2.78 -1.73
CA CYS A 28 -1.04 -3.27 -3.06
C CYS A 28 -1.51 -4.72 -3.20
N GLY A 29 -2.30 -5.00 -4.23
CA GLY A 29 -2.86 -6.33 -4.46
C GLY A 29 -4.13 -6.26 -5.30
N ASP A 30 -4.87 -7.36 -5.31
CA ASP A 30 -6.21 -7.37 -5.90
C ASP A 30 -7.21 -6.54 -5.09
N GLU A 31 -8.38 -6.33 -5.69
CA GLU A 31 -9.44 -5.52 -5.12
C GLU A 31 -9.96 -6.06 -3.78
N GLY A 32 -10.08 -7.38 -3.63
CA GLY A 32 -10.59 -8.01 -2.41
C GLY A 32 -9.64 -7.75 -1.25
N TYR A 33 -8.34 -7.99 -1.49
CA TYR A 33 -7.29 -7.74 -0.51
C TYR A 33 -7.28 -6.30 0.00
N VAL A 34 -7.29 -5.32 -0.91
CA VAL A 34 -7.25 -3.90 -0.53
C VAL A 34 -8.51 -3.51 0.26
N ARG A 35 -9.68 -4.03 -0.13
CA ARG A 35 -10.95 -3.76 0.55
C ARG A 35 -10.96 -4.31 1.98
N GLU A 36 -10.50 -5.53 2.18
CA GLU A 36 -10.38 -6.15 3.52
C GLU A 36 -9.45 -5.33 4.43
N ARG A 37 -8.32 -4.84 3.89
CA ARG A 37 -7.40 -3.99 4.64
C ARG A 37 -8.00 -2.64 5.04
N ILE A 38 -8.76 -2.00 4.14
CA ILE A 38 -9.46 -0.75 4.46
C ILE A 38 -10.46 -0.98 5.59
N GLN A 39 -11.20 -2.10 5.56
CA GLN A 39 -12.12 -2.46 6.65
C GLN A 39 -11.36 -2.70 7.96
N ALA A 40 -10.23 -3.43 7.93
CA ALA A 40 -9.41 -3.65 9.11
C ALA A 40 -8.91 -2.33 9.74
N PHE A 41 -8.54 -1.33 8.93
CA PHE A 41 -8.20 0.00 9.46
C PHE A 41 -9.39 0.66 10.15
N ARG A 42 -10.59 0.59 9.55
CA ARG A 42 -11.82 1.12 10.17
C ARG A 42 -12.11 0.43 11.51
N ASP A 43 -12.03 -0.90 11.55
CA ASP A 43 -12.28 -1.70 12.75
C ASP A 43 -11.25 -1.40 13.86
N SER A 44 -10.03 -0.98 13.49
CA SER A 44 -9.01 -0.51 14.43
C SER A 44 -9.22 0.93 14.94
N GLY A 45 -10.26 1.62 14.48
CA GLY A 45 -10.61 2.99 14.91
C GLY A 45 -10.00 4.11 14.05
N VAL A 46 -9.45 3.80 12.87
CA VAL A 46 -8.94 4.84 11.95
C VAL A 46 -10.12 5.64 11.40
N THR A 47 -10.09 6.97 11.57
CA THR A 47 -11.10 7.89 11.06
C THR A 47 -10.70 8.61 9.77
N ASN A 48 -9.41 8.61 9.45
CA ASN A 48 -8.86 9.34 8.31
C ASN A 48 -7.82 8.48 7.60
N LEU A 49 -8.09 8.15 6.34
CA LEU A 49 -7.17 7.42 5.48
C LEU A 49 -6.62 8.37 4.42
N ASN A 50 -5.33 8.70 4.51
CA ASN A 50 -4.62 9.40 3.45
C ASN A 50 -4.09 8.37 2.44
N ILE A 51 -4.34 8.61 1.15
CA ILE A 51 -3.89 7.71 0.08
C ILE A 51 -3.08 8.46 -0.95
N ASN A 52 -2.11 7.75 -1.53
CA ASN A 52 -1.39 8.18 -2.73
C ASN A 52 -1.58 7.11 -3.82
N PRO A 53 -2.57 7.26 -4.70
CA PRO A 53 -2.86 6.28 -5.74
C PRO A 53 -1.69 6.16 -6.72
N VAL A 54 -1.27 4.94 -7.03
CA VAL A 54 -0.24 4.64 -8.02
C VAL A 54 -0.86 3.77 -9.10
N GLY A 55 -0.89 4.26 -10.34
CA GLY A 55 -1.48 3.53 -11.46
C GLY A 55 -1.91 4.45 -12.61
N PRO A 56 -2.45 3.87 -13.69
CA PRO A 56 -2.83 4.61 -14.89
C PRO A 56 -4.06 5.52 -14.71
N ASP A 57 -4.92 5.22 -13.73
CA ASP A 57 -6.08 6.05 -13.39
C ASP A 57 -6.16 6.36 -11.87
N PRO A 58 -5.39 7.36 -11.40
CA PRO A 58 -5.39 7.75 -9.99
C PRO A 58 -6.75 8.24 -9.47
N VAL A 59 -7.53 8.90 -10.34
CA VAL A 59 -8.82 9.49 -9.95
C VAL A 59 -9.87 8.40 -9.79
N GLY A 60 -9.95 7.46 -10.73
CA GLY A 60 -10.84 6.30 -10.62
C GLY A 60 -10.51 5.44 -9.40
N LEU A 61 -9.21 5.21 -9.13
CA LEU A 61 -8.79 4.46 -7.94
C LEU A 61 -9.18 5.18 -6.64
N THR A 62 -9.03 6.50 -6.60
CA THR A 62 -9.48 7.31 -5.44
C THR A 62 -10.99 7.23 -5.23
N ALA A 63 -11.78 7.32 -6.31
CA ALA A 63 -13.23 7.20 -6.24
C ALA A 63 -13.67 5.84 -5.68
N LYS A 64 -13.04 4.76 -6.16
CA LYS A 64 -13.30 3.39 -5.70
C LYS A 64 -12.97 3.19 -4.22
N ILE A 65 -11.82 3.69 -3.76
CA ILE A 65 -11.43 3.61 -2.34
C ILE A 65 -12.43 4.39 -1.47
N LYS A 66 -12.91 5.55 -1.92
CA LYS A 66 -13.93 6.33 -1.21
C LYS A 66 -15.23 5.55 -1.02
N GLU A 67 -15.67 4.80 -2.03
CA GLU A 67 -16.87 3.95 -1.91
C GLU A 67 -16.73 2.85 -0.86
N TRP A 68 -15.53 2.29 -0.68
CA TRP A 68 -15.30 1.26 0.34
C TRP A 68 -15.10 1.80 1.75
N ALA A 69 -14.53 3.00 1.87
CA ALA A 69 -14.22 3.63 3.14
C ALA A 69 -15.44 4.33 3.79
N SER A 70 -16.52 4.54 3.03
CA SER A 70 -17.78 5.15 3.52
C SER A 70 -18.66 4.10 4.22
#